data_AF-A0A0X1L1D6-F1
#
_entry.id   AF-A0A0X1L1D6-F1
#
_cell.length_a   1.000
_cell.length_b   1.000
_cell.length_c   1.000
_cell.angle_alpha   90.00
_cell.angle_beta   90.00
_cell.angle_gamma   90.00
#
_symmetry.space_group_name_H-M   'P 1'
#
loop_
_entity.id
_entity.type
_entity.pdbx_description
1 polymer ?
#
loop_
_entity_poly.entity_id
_entity_poly.type
_entity_poly.pdbx_seq_one_letter_code
_entity_poly.pdbx_strand_id
1 'polypeptide(L)'
;MLGINMIPLCVQQTLAGFMEPLLHVDKICFLYLCQPVFRLAFFHPNSPRIGKISLQSTLLLVSYRRISSGGYGVPNHLTLEQISLFKQLPGYWGCKDLNSVFVYANQAYGELIGLKRAEDCIGRTDFEMPSPTAACAAEFQQQDRYVIETGHSVKVLDIHPYPDGHWHAHIFTKTPWRDSQGKIQGTIFFGQDLTDTAILEVGHWVCRATGLSTSTTFKSVADRDTLKLTARESEVLFLLLYGKKPQHIARVMGISIKTVEGYEAKLRSKFGALSKDQLIDLALDRGFGSVIPKTLLRKQLSVVLSDHTIPKKVDVVAQ
;
A
#
# COMPACT_ATOMS: atom_id res chain seq x y z
N MET A 1 -23.35 -50.37 13.64
CA MET A 1 -22.26 -51.26 14.10
C MET A 1 -21.65 -51.87 12.84
N LEU A 2 -20.44 -51.46 12.45
CA LEU A 2 -19.11 -51.85 12.97
C LEU A 2 -18.57 -53.13 12.30
N GLY A 3 -17.31 -53.07 11.88
CA GLY A 3 -16.64 -54.06 11.01
C GLY A 3 -16.32 -53.43 9.65
N ILE A 4 -15.11 -53.57 9.06
CA ILE A 4 -14.04 -54.56 9.28
C ILE A 4 -12.65 -53.90 9.18
N ASN A 5 -11.67 -54.44 9.92
CA ASN A 5 -10.25 -54.06 9.89
C ASN A 5 -9.48 -54.65 8.69
N MET A 6 -8.24 -54.16 8.51
CA MET A 6 -7.03 -54.84 7.97
C MET A 6 -6.41 -54.25 6.68
N ILE A 7 -5.18 -53.78 6.89
CA ILE A 7 -4.11 -53.32 5.98
C ILE A 7 -3.26 -54.60 5.66
N PRO A 8 -2.64 -54.85 4.47
CA PRO A 8 -1.46 -54.07 4.06
C PRO A 8 -0.94 -54.03 2.59
N LEU A 9 0.04 -53.11 2.41
CA LEU A 9 1.30 -53.19 1.61
C LEU A 9 1.40 -52.75 0.13
N CYS A 10 2.37 -51.82 -0.11
CA CYS A 10 3.24 -51.64 -1.30
C CYS A 10 2.63 -51.09 -2.62
N VAL A 11 3.25 -50.21 -3.45
CA VAL A 11 4.60 -49.56 -3.56
C VAL A 11 4.48 -48.17 -4.25
N GLN A 12 5.21 -47.13 -3.78
CA GLN A 12 5.63 -45.86 -4.46
C GLN A 12 4.55 -44.97 -5.18
N GLN A 13 4.68 -43.64 -5.35
CA GLN A 13 5.85 -42.75 -5.33
C GLN A 13 5.44 -41.28 -5.01
N THR A 14 6.38 -40.51 -4.45
CA THR A 14 6.47 -39.02 -4.49
C THR A 14 5.54 -38.17 -3.58
N LEU A 15 6.07 -37.85 -2.38
CA LEU A 15 5.91 -36.61 -1.59
C LEU A 15 4.47 -36.20 -1.19
N ALA A 16 3.98 -36.51 0.02
CA ALA A 16 4.30 -35.84 1.31
C ALA A 16 4.15 -34.30 1.23
N GLY A 17 3.28 -33.63 1.97
CA GLY A 17 2.93 -33.83 3.40
C GLY A 17 3.96 -33.07 4.26
N PHE A 18 3.62 -32.10 5.11
CA PHE A 18 2.57 -32.16 6.13
C PHE A 18 1.88 -30.81 6.43
N MET A 19 0.61 -30.93 6.83
CA MET A 19 -0.05 -30.13 7.87
C MET A 19 -0.40 -31.10 9.03
N GLU A 20 -0.64 -30.71 10.27
CA GLU A 20 -0.71 -29.37 10.89
C GLU A 20 0.07 -29.42 12.24
N PRO A 21 -0.37 -29.09 13.49
CA PRO A 21 -1.62 -28.47 13.97
C PRO A 21 -1.51 -27.23 14.88
N LEU A 22 -2.65 -26.56 15.01
CA LEU A 22 -3.10 -25.73 16.15
C LEU A 22 -2.48 -24.34 16.35
N LEU A 23 -3.21 -23.33 15.87
CA LEU A 23 -3.66 -22.25 16.75
C LEU A 23 -5.04 -21.73 16.34
N HIS A 24 -6.00 -21.86 17.26
CA HIS A 24 -7.37 -21.38 17.14
C HIS A 24 -7.40 -19.84 16.99
N VAL A 25 -7.79 -19.31 15.83
CA VAL A 25 -8.49 -18.02 15.73
C VAL A 25 -9.50 -18.09 14.57
N ASP A 26 -10.76 -17.81 14.85
CA ASP A 26 -11.82 -17.75 13.85
C ASP A 26 -11.64 -16.59 12.85
N LYS A 27 -12.02 -16.85 11.59
CA LYS A 27 -12.33 -15.86 10.52
C LYS A 27 -11.17 -14.94 10.09
N ILE A 28 -10.29 -15.45 9.24
CA ILE A 28 -9.40 -14.64 8.39
C ILE A 28 -9.96 -14.57 6.96
N CYS A 29 -10.35 -13.37 6.51
CA CYS A 29 -10.64 -13.11 5.11
C CYS A 29 -9.33 -12.91 4.33
N PHE A 30 -8.94 -13.87 3.50
CA PHE A 30 -7.81 -13.71 2.59
C PHE A 30 -8.20 -12.89 1.37
N LEU A 31 -7.64 -11.68 1.25
CA LEU A 31 -7.74 -10.85 0.04
C LEU A 31 -6.77 -11.39 -1.03
N TYR A 32 -7.22 -12.36 -1.84
CA TYR A 32 -6.37 -12.92 -2.89
C TYR A 32 -6.38 -12.06 -4.17
N LEU A 33 -5.31 -11.29 -4.37
CA LEU A 33 -5.07 -10.51 -5.58
C LEU A 33 -4.56 -11.39 -6.73
N CYS A 34 -5.47 -12.13 -7.37
CA CYS A 34 -5.28 -12.63 -8.73
C CYS A 34 -6.27 -11.93 -9.67
N GLN A 35 -5.74 -11.18 -10.64
CA GLN A 35 -6.53 -10.41 -11.61
C GLN A 35 -7.51 -11.28 -12.42
N PRO A 36 -8.68 -10.74 -12.85
CA PRO A 36 -8.95 -9.31 -12.99
C PRO A 36 -10.22 -8.80 -12.28
N VAL A 37 -10.63 -9.40 -11.15
CA VAL A 37 -11.87 -8.98 -10.48
C VAL A 37 -11.67 -8.97 -8.97
N PHE A 38 -12.08 -7.88 -8.30
CA PHE A 38 -12.36 -7.91 -6.86
C PHE A 38 -13.56 -8.84 -6.61
N ARG A 39 -13.30 -10.13 -6.42
CA ARG A 39 -14.31 -11.12 -6.02
C ARG A 39 -14.32 -11.21 -4.51
N LEU A 40 -15.40 -10.74 -3.89
CA LEU A 40 -15.76 -11.19 -2.56
C LEU A 40 -16.42 -12.57 -2.70
N ALA A 41 -15.70 -13.63 -2.34
CA ALA A 41 -16.22 -14.99 -2.36
C ALA A 41 -16.61 -15.41 -0.93
N PHE A 42 -17.91 -15.52 -0.67
CA PHE A 42 -18.41 -16.18 0.54
C PHE A 42 -18.62 -17.66 0.26
N PHE A 43 -17.96 -18.54 1.02
CA PHE A 43 -18.24 -19.96 0.99
C PHE A 43 -19.35 -20.28 1.99
N HIS A 44 -20.48 -20.77 1.48
CA HIS A 44 -21.53 -21.36 2.31
C HIS A 44 -21.12 -22.80 2.68
N PRO A 45 -21.21 -23.22 3.96
CA PRO A 45 -20.61 -24.48 4.42
C PRO A 45 -21.21 -25.78 3.86
N ASN A 46 -22.26 -25.71 3.03
CA ASN A 46 -23.07 -26.86 2.58
C ASN A 46 -23.35 -26.91 1.06
N SER A 47 -22.53 -26.28 0.22
CA SER A 47 -22.70 -26.38 -1.25
C SER A 47 -22.01 -27.65 -1.81
N PRO A 48 -22.70 -28.47 -2.63
CA PRO A 48 -22.13 -29.71 -3.17
C PRO A 48 -21.03 -29.43 -4.21
N ARG A 49 -19.97 -30.25 -4.22
CA ARG A 49 -18.88 -30.15 -5.18
C ARG A 49 -19.37 -30.53 -6.59
N ILE A 50 -19.33 -29.58 -7.53
CA ILE A 50 -19.50 -29.84 -8.96
C ILE A 50 -18.25 -29.35 -9.69
N GLY A 51 -17.61 -30.24 -10.45
CA GLY A 51 -16.43 -29.92 -11.24
C GLY A 51 -16.74 -29.17 -12.54
N LYS A 52 -15.75 -28.44 -13.06
CA LYS A 52 -15.75 -27.76 -14.37
C LYS A 52 -16.97 -26.87 -14.65
N ILE A 53 -16.97 -25.64 -14.12
CA ILE A 53 -17.94 -24.60 -14.49
C ILE A 53 -17.23 -23.45 -15.22
N SER A 54 -17.71 -23.17 -16.44
CA SER A 54 -17.38 -21.97 -17.21
C SER A 54 -18.10 -20.75 -16.63
N LEU A 55 -17.41 -19.62 -16.52
CA LEU A 55 -17.91 -18.39 -15.87
C LEU A 55 -18.14 -17.27 -16.89
N GLN A 56 -19.23 -17.33 -17.65
CA GLN A 56 -19.81 -16.10 -18.22
C GLN A 56 -20.21 -15.19 -17.04
N SER A 57 -19.67 -13.97 -17.00
CA SER A 57 -19.82 -13.06 -15.86
C SER A 57 -20.26 -11.67 -16.36
N THR A 58 -21.48 -11.26 -16.01
CA THR A 58 -22.00 -9.92 -16.29
C THR A 58 -21.36 -8.89 -15.35
N LEU A 59 -20.98 -7.74 -15.90
CA LEU A 59 -20.35 -6.64 -15.17
C LEU A 59 -21.40 -5.79 -14.46
N LEU A 60 -21.16 -5.38 -13.21
CA LEU A 60 -21.87 -4.24 -12.65
C LEU A 60 -21.06 -3.41 -11.63
N LEU A 61 -21.00 -2.11 -11.89
CA LEU A 61 -20.61 -1.06 -10.95
C LEU A 61 -21.73 -0.01 -11.00
N VAL A 62 -22.30 0.34 -9.85
CA VAL A 62 -23.46 1.24 -9.79
C VAL A 62 -23.01 2.68 -10.07
N SER A 63 -23.32 3.18 -11.27
CA SER A 63 -23.38 4.63 -11.45
C SER A 63 -24.54 5.16 -10.61
N TYR A 64 -24.31 6.14 -9.73
CA TYR A 64 -25.38 6.78 -8.97
C TYR A 64 -26.17 7.75 -9.86
N ARG A 65 -26.92 7.20 -10.82
CA ARG A 65 -27.92 7.95 -11.61
C ARG A 65 -29.29 7.72 -11.00
N ARG A 66 -29.91 8.80 -10.54
CA ARG A 66 -31.32 8.85 -10.16
C ARG A 66 -32.17 8.75 -11.43
N ILE A 67 -32.61 7.54 -11.79
CA ILE A 67 -33.52 7.30 -12.92
C ILE A 67 -34.84 6.75 -12.38
N SER A 68 -35.91 7.39 -12.82
CA SER A 68 -37.29 7.06 -12.52
C SER A 68 -37.77 5.80 -13.26
N SER A 69 -38.45 4.92 -12.52
CA SER A 69 -39.53 4.02 -12.97
C SER A 69 -39.35 3.16 -14.24
N GLY A 70 -39.29 1.85 -14.05
CA GLY A 70 -39.85 0.87 -14.99
C GLY A 70 -38.90 -0.23 -15.46
N GLY A 71 -39.29 -1.49 -15.24
CA GLY A 71 -38.65 -2.68 -15.81
C GLY A 71 -37.99 -3.60 -14.78
N TYR A 72 -38.24 -4.90 -14.90
CA TYR A 72 -37.68 -5.95 -14.04
C TYR A 72 -36.15 -6.03 -14.19
N GLY A 73 -35.43 -5.34 -13.32
CA GLY A 73 -33.97 -5.43 -13.21
C GLY A 73 -33.54 -6.36 -12.09
N VAL A 74 -32.47 -7.13 -12.32
CA VAL A 74 -31.69 -7.75 -11.23
C VAL A 74 -31.30 -6.62 -10.26
N PRO A 75 -31.45 -6.78 -8.92
CA PRO A 75 -31.14 -5.70 -8.00
C PRO A 75 -29.66 -5.35 -8.09
N ASN A 76 -29.36 -4.22 -8.70
CA ASN A 76 -28.02 -3.64 -8.83
C ASN A 76 -27.46 -3.14 -7.49
N HIS A 77 -28.04 -3.55 -6.37
CA HIS A 77 -27.77 -3.00 -5.04
C HIS A 77 -27.00 -4.02 -4.21
N LEU A 78 -25.92 -3.54 -3.57
CA LEU A 78 -25.21 -4.30 -2.55
C LEU A 78 -26.18 -4.72 -1.44
N THR A 79 -26.01 -5.94 -0.91
CA THR A 79 -26.80 -6.40 0.24
C THR A 79 -26.44 -5.58 1.49
N LEU A 80 -27.33 -5.56 2.49
CA LEU A 80 -27.04 -4.88 3.77
C LEU A 80 -25.76 -5.42 4.45
N GLU A 81 -25.48 -6.71 4.30
CA GLU A 81 -24.24 -7.35 4.79
C GLU A 81 -23.00 -6.83 4.03
N GLN A 82 -23.08 -6.71 2.71
CA GLN A 82 -22.00 -6.16 1.88
C GLN A 82 -21.75 -4.67 2.18
N ILE A 83 -22.81 -3.89 2.39
CA ILE A 83 -22.72 -2.47 2.81
C ILE A 83 -22.11 -2.37 4.21
N SER A 84 -22.55 -3.22 5.14
CA SER A 84 -22.04 -3.28 6.51
C SER A 84 -20.54 -3.60 6.55
N LEU A 85 -20.08 -4.57 5.75
CA LEU A 85 -18.67 -4.86 5.58
C LEU A 85 -17.92 -3.68 4.96
N PHE A 86 -18.42 -3.11 3.85
CA PHE A 86 -17.79 -1.97 3.17
C PHE A 86 -17.62 -0.76 4.10
N LYS A 87 -18.56 -0.52 5.02
CA LYS A 87 -18.46 0.55 6.02
C LYS A 87 -17.49 0.26 7.16
N GLN A 88 -17.11 -1.00 7.38
CA GLN A 88 -16.25 -1.47 8.48
C GLN A 88 -14.87 -1.96 8.01
N LEU A 89 -14.56 -1.93 6.72
CA LEU A 89 -13.22 -2.28 6.22
C LEU A 89 -12.15 -1.36 6.85
N PRO A 90 -11.11 -1.93 7.50
CA PRO A 90 -10.14 -1.15 8.27
C PRO A 90 -9.25 -0.27 7.38
N GLY A 91 -8.55 0.67 8.02
CA GLY A 91 -7.66 1.64 7.36
C GLY A 91 -8.39 2.89 6.85
N TYR A 92 -7.62 3.79 6.25
CA TYR A 92 -8.04 5.12 5.84
C TYR A 92 -8.09 5.20 4.31
N TRP A 93 -9.27 5.14 3.71
CA TRP A 93 -9.36 4.87 2.26
C TRP A 93 -10.52 5.55 1.55
N GLY A 94 -10.36 5.68 0.23
CA GLY A 94 -11.30 6.38 -0.63
C GLY A 94 -10.84 6.43 -2.08
N CYS A 95 -11.51 7.24 -2.88
CA CYS A 95 -11.12 7.49 -4.26
C CYS A 95 -11.31 8.95 -4.67
N LYS A 96 -10.52 9.36 -5.67
CA LYS A 96 -10.52 10.69 -6.28
C LYS A 96 -10.63 10.57 -7.79
N ASP A 97 -11.13 11.61 -8.44
CA ASP A 97 -11.19 11.71 -9.90
C ASP A 97 -9.82 12.02 -10.55
N LEU A 98 -9.80 12.26 -11.86
CA LEU A 98 -8.60 12.63 -12.62
C LEU A 98 -7.94 13.94 -12.17
N ASN A 99 -8.68 14.83 -11.49
CA ASN A 99 -8.20 16.11 -10.96
C ASN A 99 -7.81 16.02 -9.47
N SER A 100 -7.81 14.82 -8.91
CA SER A 100 -7.63 14.59 -7.46
C SER A 100 -8.72 15.24 -6.59
N VAL A 101 -9.93 15.38 -7.13
CA VAL A 101 -11.13 15.77 -6.37
C VAL A 101 -11.75 14.51 -5.76
N PHE A 102 -12.06 14.53 -4.47
CA PHE A 102 -12.59 13.39 -3.73
C PHE A 102 -13.98 13.01 -4.23
N VAL A 103 -14.14 11.73 -4.58
CA VAL A 103 -15.42 11.11 -4.96
C VAL A 103 -16.00 10.32 -3.79
N TYR A 104 -15.14 9.70 -2.97
CA TYR A 104 -15.53 9.01 -1.75
C TYR A 104 -14.38 8.97 -0.73
N ALA A 105 -14.72 8.98 0.56
CA ALA A 105 -13.84 8.63 1.66
C ALA A 105 -14.60 7.77 2.67
N ASN A 106 -13.93 6.81 3.32
CA ASN A 106 -14.51 6.06 4.44
C ASN A 106 -14.54 6.91 5.72
N GLN A 107 -15.33 6.47 6.71
CA GLN A 107 -15.52 7.24 7.94
C GLN A 107 -14.20 7.46 8.70
N ALA A 108 -13.32 6.45 8.77
CA ALA A 108 -12.02 6.58 9.41
C ALA A 108 -11.13 7.67 8.78
N TYR A 109 -11.10 7.77 7.44
CA TYR A 109 -10.36 8.85 6.77
C TYR A 109 -11.01 10.23 7.05
N GLY A 110 -12.34 10.31 7.04
CA GLY A 110 -13.07 11.54 7.39
C GLY A 110 -12.71 12.04 8.79
N GLU A 111 -12.75 11.15 9.79
CA GLU A 111 -12.40 11.47 11.17
C GLU A 111 -10.93 11.87 11.31
N LEU A 112 -10.01 11.11 10.70
CA LEU A 112 -8.58 11.42 10.66
C LEU A 112 -8.31 12.82 10.08
N ILE A 113 -9.00 13.19 9.00
CA ILE A 113 -8.82 14.49 8.33
C ILE A 113 -9.59 15.65 9.00
N GLY A 114 -10.24 15.41 10.15
CA GLY A 114 -10.93 16.42 10.95
C GLY A 114 -12.38 16.71 10.55
N LEU A 115 -12.98 15.87 9.70
CA LEU A 115 -14.38 15.99 9.26
C LEU A 115 -15.28 15.05 10.05
N LYS A 116 -16.35 15.59 10.65
CA LYS A 116 -17.34 14.79 11.40
C LYS A 116 -18.11 13.80 10.52
N ARG A 117 -18.23 14.10 9.23
CA ARG A 117 -18.87 13.26 8.22
C ARG A 117 -17.92 13.09 7.05
N ALA A 118 -17.60 11.85 6.69
CA ALA A 118 -16.76 11.58 5.52
C ALA A 118 -17.42 12.00 4.18
N GLU A 119 -18.74 12.22 4.15
CA GLU A 119 -19.41 12.81 2.97
C GLU A 119 -18.96 14.26 2.71
N ASP A 120 -18.51 15.00 3.74
CA ASP A 120 -18.06 16.39 3.59
C ASP A 120 -16.74 16.50 2.81
N CYS A 121 -16.03 15.37 2.59
CA CYS A 121 -14.87 15.28 1.69
C CYS A 121 -15.28 15.45 0.21
N ILE A 122 -16.48 15.03 -0.17
CA ILE A 122 -16.87 14.85 -1.57
C ILE A 122 -16.89 16.21 -2.30
N GLY A 123 -16.25 16.27 -3.47
CA GLY A 123 -16.14 17.49 -4.26
C GLY A 123 -15.01 18.43 -3.84
N ARG A 124 -14.26 18.13 -2.77
CA ARG A 124 -13.06 18.88 -2.37
C ARG A 124 -11.79 18.28 -2.97
N THR A 125 -10.73 19.08 -3.01
CA THR A 125 -9.34 18.66 -3.18
C THR A 125 -8.63 18.53 -1.82
N ASP A 126 -7.43 17.94 -1.79
CA ASP A 126 -6.61 17.88 -0.57
C ASP A 126 -6.24 19.26 0.01
N PHE A 127 -6.27 20.32 -0.81
CA PHE A 127 -6.02 21.72 -0.38
C PHE A 127 -7.17 22.29 0.47
N GLU A 128 -8.38 21.73 0.36
CA GLU A 128 -9.62 22.25 0.98
C GLU A 128 -10.04 21.43 2.20
N MET A 129 -9.22 20.46 2.61
CA MET A 129 -9.42 19.67 3.82
C MET A 129 -9.05 20.50 5.06
N PRO A 130 -9.80 20.39 6.17
CA PRO A 130 -9.55 21.14 7.41
C PRO A 130 -8.41 20.52 8.23
N SER A 131 -7.28 20.23 7.59
CA SER A 131 -6.17 19.47 8.16
C SER A 131 -4.80 20.05 7.79
N PRO A 132 -3.79 20.01 8.69
CA PRO A 132 -2.43 20.43 8.36
C PRO A 132 -1.79 19.66 7.19
N THR A 133 -2.32 18.48 6.86
CA THR A 133 -1.96 17.69 5.66
C THR A 133 -2.10 18.48 4.36
N ALA A 134 -2.98 19.48 4.29
CA ALA A 134 -3.17 20.33 3.11
C ALA A 134 -1.88 21.04 2.65
N ALA A 135 -0.91 21.26 3.56
CA ALA A 135 0.42 21.78 3.22
C ALA A 135 1.24 20.86 2.30
N CYS A 136 0.86 19.58 2.16
CA CYS A 136 1.46 18.60 1.23
C CYS A 136 0.52 18.19 0.08
N ALA A 137 -0.59 18.91 -0.13
CA ALA A 137 -1.56 18.61 -1.18
C ALA A 137 -0.94 18.59 -2.60
N ALA A 138 0.06 19.45 -2.86
CA ALA A 138 0.78 19.45 -4.13
C ALA A 138 1.55 18.14 -4.38
N GLU A 139 2.19 17.59 -3.35
CA GLU A 139 2.84 16.27 -3.39
C GLU A 139 1.81 15.14 -3.58
N PHE A 140 0.67 15.21 -2.89
CA PHE A 140 -0.38 14.20 -3.03
C PHE A 140 -0.91 14.14 -4.47
N GLN A 141 -1.23 15.30 -5.06
CA GLN A 141 -1.66 15.38 -6.46
C GLN A 141 -0.57 14.98 -7.47
N GLN A 142 0.71 15.22 -7.17
CA GLN A 142 1.81 14.74 -8.01
C GLN A 142 1.86 13.21 -8.06
N GLN A 143 1.66 12.55 -6.91
CA GLN A 143 1.59 11.09 -6.83
C GLN A 143 0.32 10.56 -7.51
N ASP A 144 -0.82 11.24 -7.33
CA ASP A 144 -2.09 10.84 -7.92
C ASP A 144 -2.01 10.91 -9.47
N ARG A 145 -1.43 11.99 -10.02
CA ARG A 145 -1.12 12.09 -11.46
C ARG A 145 -0.17 11.00 -11.95
N TYR A 146 0.91 10.72 -11.21
CA TYR A 146 1.85 9.64 -11.58
C TYR A 146 1.14 8.28 -11.72
N VAL A 147 0.26 7.93 -10.78
CA VAL A 147 -0.57 6.71 -10.83
C VAL A 147 -1.52 6.71 -12.03
N ILE A 148 -2.10 7.86 -12.38
CA ILE A 148 -2.99 8.01 -13.55
C ILE A 148 -2.23 7.85 -14.87
N GLU A 149 -1.06 8.50 -14.99
CA GLU A 149 -0.25 8.56 -16.21
C GLU A 149 0.44 7.22 -16.51
N THR A 150 0.97 6.55 -15.49
CA THR A 150 1.71 5.27 -15.64
C THR A 150 0.80 4.03 -15.54
N GLY A 151 -0.31 4.14 -14.79
CA GLY A 151 -1.10 2.98 -14.38
C GLY A 151 -0.40 2.08 -13.35
N HIS A 152 0.72 2.50 -12.77
CA HIS A 152 1.41 1.79 -11.69
C HIS A 152 0.76 2.06 -10.33
N SER A 153 1.18 1.32 -9.30
CA SER A 153 0.80 1.56 -7.91
C SER A 153 1.98 1.98 -7.07
N VAL A 154 1.85 3.10 -6.36
CA VAL A 154 2.90 3.60 -5.45
C VAL A 154 2.55 3.35 -4.00
N LYS A 155 3.56 3.08 -3.18
CA LYS A 155 3.47 3.14 -1.71
C LYS A 155 4.12 4.44 -1.22
N VAL A 156 3.44 5.16 -0.34
CA VAL A 156 3.82 6.47 0.16
C VAL A 156 3.92 6.41 1.69
N LEU A 157 5.06 6.82 2.24
CA LEU A 157 5.18 7.18 3.64
C LEU A 157 4.70 8.63 3.81
N ASP A 158 3.59 8.76 4.50
CA ASP A 158 3.00 10.04 4.88
C ASP A 158 3.14 10.22 6.39
N ILE A 159 3.80 11.31 6.80
CA ILE A 159 3.98 11.68 8.20
C ILE A 159 3.52 13.12 8.34
N HIS A 160 2.47 13.34 9.12
CA HIS A 160 1.87 14.67 9.27
C HIS A 160 1.35 14.90 10.70
N PRO A 161 1.27 16.17 11.14
CA PRO A 161 0.37 16.54 12.21
C PRO A 161 -1.07 16.54 11.69
N TYR A 162 -2.01 16.09 12.52
CA TYR A 162 -3.43 16.03 12.18
C TYR A 162 -4.29 16.92 13.10
N PRO A 163 -5.58 17.16 12.78
CA PRO A 163 -6.47 18.03 13.56
C PRO A 163 -6.70 17.61 15.02
N ASP A 164 -6.42 16.35 15.36
CA ASP A 164 -6.48 15.83 16.73
C ASP A 164 -5.31 16.30 17.61
N GLY A 165 -4.32 17.00 17.03
CA GLY A 165 -3.14 17.51 17.73
C GLY A 165 -1.95 16.54 17.75
N HIS A 166 -2.08 15.34 17.18
CA HIS A 166 -1.00 14.35 17.18
C HIS A 166 -0.28 14.25 15.84
N TRP A 167 0.91 13.65 15.90
CA TRP A 167 1.66 13.24 14.71
C TRP A 167 1.29 11.78 14.40
N HIS A 168 0.80 11.54 13.20
CA HIS A 168 0.51 10.20 12.70
C HIS A 168 1.40 9.89 11.51
N ALA A 169 1.78 8.62 11.40
CA ALA A 169 2.60 8.09 10.32
C ALA A 169 1.85 6.95 9.65
N HIS A 170 1.73 6.98 8.33
CA HIS A 170 0.95 6.05 7.55
C HIS A 170 1.73 5.53 6.34
N ILE A 171 1.39 4.32 5.90
CA ILE A 171 1.72 3.82 4.56
C ILE A 171 0.46 3.89 3.69
N PHE A 172 0.37 4.89 2.82
CA PHE A 172 -0.66 4.98 1.79
C PHE A 172 -0.25 4.20 0.55
N THR A 173 -1.05 3.24 0.13
CA THR A 173 -0.97 2.64 -1.21
C THR A 173 -1.93 3.39 -2.13
N LYS A 174 -1.44 3.90 -3.25
CA LYS A 174 -2.24 4.58 -4.29
C LYS A 174 -2.27 3.72 -5.54
N THR A 175 -3.45 3.46 -6.08
CA THR A 175 -3.66 2.58 -7.24
C THR A 175 -4.62 3.23 -8.26
N PRO A 176 -4.58 2.85 -9.55
CA PRO A 176 -5.46 3.43 -10.57
C PRO A 176 -6.92 3.02 -10.36
N TRP A 177 -7.81 4.01 -10.21
CA TRP A 177 -9.25 3.78 -10.25
C TRP A 177 -9.71 3.68 -11.70
N ARG A 178 -10.41 2.60 -12.06
CA ARG A 178 -10.84 2.33 -13.44
C ARG A 178 -12.36 2.32 -13.57
N ASP A 179 -12.84 2.69 -14.76
CA ASP A 179 -14.25 2.61 -15.14
C ASP A 179 -14.65 1.20 -15.63
N SER A 180 -15.90 1.06 -16.08
CA SER A 180 -16.45 -0.19 -16.61
C SER A 180 -15.77 -0.68 -17.92
N GLN A 181 -15.01 0.17 -18.60
CA GLN A 181 -14.24 -0.15 -19.80
C GLN A 181 -12.76 -0.37 -19.48
N GLY A 182 -12.36 -0.30 -18.21
CA GLY A 182 -10.97 -0.44 -17.76
C GLY A 182 -10.11 0.81 -17.96
N LYS A 183 -10.68 1.93 -18.43
CA LYS A 183 -9.98 3.21 -18.56
C LYS A 183 -9.79 3.82 -17.18
N ILE A 184 -8.64 4.46 -16.94
CA ILE A 184 -8.38 5.14 -15.67
C ILE A 184 -9.27 6.39 -15.59
N GLN A 185 -9.98 6.54 -14.47
CA GLN A 185 -10.87 7.66 -14.14
C GLN A 185 -10.42 8.41 -12.86
N GLY A 186 -9.30 8.02 -12.27
CA GLY A 186 -8.70 8.68 -11.10
C GLY A 186 -7.84 7.72 -10.28
N THR A 187 -7.81 7.89 -8.96
CA THR A 187 -7.03 7.04 -8.04
C THR A 187 -7.88 6.49 -6.89
N ILE A 188 -7.49 5.31 -6.39
CA ILE A 188 -7.88 4.78 -5.08
C ILE A 188 -6.70 5.00 -4.14
N PHE A 189 -6.95 5.48 -2.93
CA PHE A 189 -5.95 5.57 -1.86
C PHE A 189 -6.36 4.67 -0.69
N PHE A 190 -5.38 4.00 -0.08
CA PHE A 190 -5.58 3.13 1.09
C PHE A 190 -4.41 3.27 2.06
N GLY A 191 -4.64 3.94 3.19
CA GLY A 191 -3.68 4.17 4.27
C GLY A 191 -3.82 3.18 5.41
N GLN A 192 -2.68 2.77 5.96
CA GLN A 192 -2.57 1.98 7.19
C GLN A 192 -1.61 2.69 8.15
N ASP A 193 -1.86 2.60 9.45
CA ASP A 193 -0.94 3.09 10.47
C ASP A 193 0.45 2.43 10.37
N LEU A 194 1.49 3.22 10.61
CA LEU A 194 2.86 2.73 10.67
C LEU A 194 3.14 2.06 12.03
N THR A 195 2.72 0.80 12.16
CA THR A 195 3.08 -0.09 13.28
C THR A 195 4.45 -0.74 13.06
N ASP A 196 5.01 -1.40 14.09
CA ASP A 196 6.28 -2.14 13.97
C ASP A 196 6.22 -3.22 12.87
N THR A 197 5.06 -3.86 12.66
CA THR A 197 4.86 -4.82 11.55
C THR A 197 4.83 -4.13 10.19
N ALA A 198 4.20 -2.95 10.06
CA ALA A 198 4.22 -2.17 8.82
C ALA A 198 5.64 -1.69 8.47
N ILE A 199 6.49 -1.39 9.46
CA ILE A 199 7.91 -1.07 9.24
C ILE A 199 8.67 -2.29 8.68
N LEU A 200 8.43 -3.50 9.22
CA LEU A 200 9.03 -4.74 8.70
C LEU A 200 8.54 -5.08 7.27
N GLU A 201 7.28 -4.79 6.95
CA GLU A 201 6.78 -4.89 5.59
C GLU A 201 7.50 -3.91 4.67
N VAL A 202 7.57 -2.62 5.03
CA VAL A 202 8.31 -1.59 4.28
C VAL A 202 9.74 -2.04 4.01
N GLY A 203 10.44 -2.55 5.02
CA GLY A 203 11.79 -3.11 4.84
C GLY A 203 11.87 -4.19 3.77
N HIS A 204 10.93 -5.15 3.77
CA HIS A 204 10.84 -6.17 2.72
C HIS A 204 10.48 -5.60 1.34
N TRP A 205 9.58 -4.61 1.26
CA TRP A 205 9.23 -3.95 -0.01
C TRP A 205 10.43 -3.25 -0.63
N VAL A 206 11.25 -2.59 0.18
CA VAL A 206 12.45 -1.86 -0.25
C VAL A 206 13.51 -2.81 -0.79
N CYS A 207 13.80 -3.91 -0.08
CA CYS A 207 14.73 -4.92 -0.58
C CYS A 207 14.26 -5.51 -1.93
N ARG A 208 12.97 -5.82 -2.08
CA ARG A 208 12.42 -6.29 -3.37
C ARG A 208 12.50 -5.24 -4.48
N ALA A 209 12.17 -3.98 -4.19
CA ALA A 209 12.20 -2.89 -5.18
C ALA A 209 13.62 -2.55 -5.66
N THR A 210 14.63 -2.79 -4.82
CA THR A 210 16.06 -2.57 -5.13
C THR A 210 16.77 -3.80 -5.69
N GLY A 211 16.05 -4.91 -5.93
CA GLY A 211 16.63 -6.14 -6.47
C GLY A 211 17.46 -6.95 -5.48
N LEU A 212 17.47 -6.59 -4.20
CA LEU A 212 18.13 -7.34 -3.14
C LEU A 212 17.33 -8.62 -2.84
N SER A 213 17.95 -9.77 -3.08
CA SER A 213 17.35 -11.08 -2.77
C SER A 213 17.09 -11.23 -1.27
N THR A 214 15.95 -11.82 -0.90
CA THR A 214 15.59 -12.12 0.50
C THR A 214 16.57 -13.06 1.20
N SER A 215 17.55 -13.65 0.51
CA SER A 215 18.67 -14.36 1.13
C SER A 215 19.66 -13.44 1.88
N THR A 216 19.64 -12.11 1.67
CA THR A 216 20.51 -11.17 2.42
C THR A 216 19.94 -10.67 3.75
N THR A 217 18.75 -11.16 4.15
CA THR A 217 18.00 -10.73 5.35
C THR A 217 18.78 -10.85 6.68
N PHE A 218 19.90 -11.57 6.69
CA PHE A 218 20.76 -11.76 7.86
C PHE A 218 22.25 -11.44 7.64
N LYS A 219 22.59 -10.51 6.73
CA LYS A 219 23.84 -9.74 6.94
C LYS A 219 23.66 -8.92 8.22
N SER A 220 24.34 -9.37 9.27
CA SER A 220 24.01 -9.12 10.67
C SER A 220 23.90 -7.64 11.03
N VAL A 221 23.07 -7.37 12.04
CA VAL A 221 22.99 -6.08 12.77
C VAL A 221 24.39 -5.51 13.10
N ALA A 222 25.37 -6.38 13.36
CA ALA A 222 26.76 -6.02 13.63
C ALA A 222 27.43 -5.12 12.56
N ASP A 223 27.04 -5.17 11.28
CA ASP A 223 27.63 -4.31 10.23
C ASP A 223 26.92 -2.94 10.12
N ARG A 224 25.80 -2.76 10.82
CA ARG A 224 25.19 -1.43 11.11
C ARG A 224 25.80 -0.79 12.36
N ASP A 225 26.17 -1.59 13.36
CA ASP A 225 26.71 -1.10 14.63
C ASP A 225 28.10 -0.46 14.52
N THR A 226 28.89 -0.82 13.50
CA THR A 226 30.18 -0.19 13.21
C THR A 226 30.04 1.22 12.63
N LEU A 227 28.93 1.52 11.93
CA LEU A 227 28.75 2.77 11.19
C LEU A 227 27.82 3.75 11.91
N LYS A 228 28.35 4.46 12.91
CA LYS A 228 27.57 5.41 13.72
C LYS A 228 27.14 6.66 12.93
N LEU A 229 25.86 6.72 12.57
CA LEU A 229 25.21 7.91 12.02
C LEU A 229 24.56 8.75 13.13
N THR A 230 24.63 10.07 12.98
CA THR A 230 23.83 11.02 13.78
C THR A 230 22.38 11.06 13.25
N ALA A 231 21.43 11.52 14.07
CA ALA A 231 20.03 11.61 13.67
C ALA A 231 19.84 12.37 12.34
N ARG A 232 20.56 13.48 12.13
CA ARG A 232 20.47 14.26 10.89
C ARG A 232 21.12 13.58 9.68
N GLU A 233 22.20 12.84 9.87
CA GLU A 233 22.79 12.01 8.81
C GLU A 233 21.83 10.88 8.41
N SER A 234 21.18 10.23 9.38
CA SER A 234 20.15 9.20 9.10
C SER A 234 18.92 9.77 8.39
N GLU A 235 18.45 10.97 8.76
CA GLU A 235 17.36 11.68 8.07
C GLU A 235 17.72 11.96 6.59
N VAL A 236 18.92 12.49 6.32
CA VAL A 236 19.39 12.77 4.96
C VAL A 236 19.58 11.48 4.16
N LEU A 237 20.23 10.47 4.74
CA LEU A 237 20.46 9.19 4.07
C LEU A 237 19.14 8.53 3.67
N PHE A 238 18.18 8.46 4.58
CA PHE A 238 16.85 7.92 4.30
C PHE A 238 16.21 8.63 3.10
N LEU A 239 16.16 9.96 3.11
CA LEU A 239 15.52 10.71 2.03
C LEU A 239 16.28 10.57 0.68
N LEU A 240 17.61 10.43 0.71
CA LEU A 240 18.42 10.14 -0.49
C LEU A 240 18.13 8.74 -1.07
N LEU A 241 17.97 7.72 -0.22
CA LEU A 241 17.63 6.35 -0.64
C LEU A 241 16.28 6.29 -1.37
N TYR A 242 15.33 7.16 -1.01
CA TYR A 242 14.04 7.32 -1.70
C TYR A 242 14.06 8.44 -2.76
N GLY A 243 15.22 8.68 -3.37
CA GLY A 243 15.38 9.53 -4.56
C GLY A 243 15.08 11.02 -4.36
N LYS A 244 14.97 11.52 -3.12
CA LYS A 244 14.64 12.93 -2.89
C LYS A 244 15.82 13.83 -3.22
N LYS A 245 15.55 14.89 -3.99
CA LYS A 245 16.55 15.89 -4.36
C LYS A 245 16.92 16.78 -3.15
N PRO A 246 18.14 17.35 -3.07
CA PRO A 246 18.57 18.20 -1.95
C PRO A 246 17.61 19.35 -1.61
N GLN A 247 16.93 19.95 -2.59
CA GLN A 247 15.91 20.99 -2.36
C GLN A 247 14.72 20.48 -1.53
N HIS A 248 14.26 19.26 -1.81
CA HIS A 248 13.16 18.63 -1.06
C HIS A 248 13.61 18.23 0.35
N ILE A 249 14.82 17.67 0.49
CA ILE A 249 15.42 17.31 1.78
C ILE A 249 15.56 18.55 2.67
N ALA A 250 16.08 19.65 2.11
CA ALA A 250 16.23 20.94 2.79
C ALA A 250 14.89 21.44 3.37
N ARG A 251 13.82 21.41 2.56
CA ARG A 251 12.46 21.79 2.97
C ARG A 251 11.92 20.89 4.09
N VAL A 252 11.98 19.56 3.93
CA VAL A 252 11.47 18.59 4.94
C VAL A 252 12.23 18.69 6.27
N MET A 253 13.54 18.95 6.22
CA MET A 253 14.38 19.01 7.42
C MET A 253 14.43 20.39 8.10
N GLY A 254 13.96 21.45 7.42
CA GLY A 254 14.01 22.85 7.88
C GLY A 254 15.42 23.45 7.86
N ILE A 255 16.23 23.14 6.84
CA ILE A 255 17.65 23.55 6.75
C ILE A 255 18.01 24.07 5.35
N SER A 256 19.19 24.67 5.19
CA SER A 256 19.67 25.11 3.86
C SER A 256 20.12 23.94 2.98
N ILE A 257 20.06 24.12 1.66
CA ILE A 257 20.56 23.12 0.69
C ILE A 257 22.05 22.82 0.92
N LYS A 258 22.86 23.85 1.19
CA LYS A 258 24.29 23.69 1.55
C LYS A 258 24.50 22.82 2.80
N THR A 259 23.56 22.84 3.74
CA THR A 259 23.59 21.96 4.91
C THR A 259 23.30 20.51 4.53
N VAL A 260 22.40 20.25 3.58
CA VAL A 260 22.15 18.91 3.02
C VAL A 260 23.39 18.39 2.30
N GLU A 261 23.99 19.20 1.43
CA GLU A 261 25.24 18.87 0.72
C GLU A 261 26.38 18.53 1.70
N GLY A 262 26.49 19.27 2.81
CA GLY A 262 27.42 18.98 3.89
C GLY A 262 27.15 17.65 4.63
N TYR A 263 25.90 17.24 4.78
CA TYR A 263 25.55 15.90 5.29
C TYR A 263 25.82 14.80 4.25
N GLU A 264 25.53 15.04 2.97
CA GLU A 264 25.83 14.10 1.88
C GLU A 264 27.34 13.83 1.77
N ALA A 265 28.18 14.87 1.88
CA ALA A 265 29.63 14.72 1.90
C ALA A 265 30.13 13.91 3.11
N LYS A 266 29.56 14.14 4.31
CA LYS A 266 29.86 13.33 5.51
C LYS A 266 29.44 11.88 5.36
N LEU A 267 28.24 11.63 4.82
CA LEU A 267 27.75 10.29 4.52
C LEU A 267 28.70 9.59 3.52
N ARG A 268 29.05 10.24 2.41
CA ARG A 268 30.03 9.70 1.45
C ARG A 268 31.35 9.32 2.10
N SER A 269 31.91 10.20 2.94
CA SER A 269 33.13 9.90 3.69
C SER A 269 32.98 8.71 4.66
N LYS A 270 31.86 8.61 5.39
CA LYS A 270 31.58 7.49 6.31
C LYS A 270 31.41 6.15 5.59
N PHE A 271 30.67 6.15 4.48
CA PHE A 271 30.39 4.94 3.70
C PHE A 271 31.54 4.51 2.77
N GLY A 272 32.54 5.38 2.55
CA GLY A 272 33.63 5.15 1.60
C GLY A 272 33.24 5.40 0.12
N ALA A 273 32.24 6.24 -0.12
CA ALA A 273 31.62 6.43 -1.44
C ALA A 273 32.19 7.61 -2.22
N LEU A 274 32.67 7.33 -3.44
CA LEU A 274 33.20 8.31 -4.39
C LEU A 274 32.10 9.15 -5.05
N SER A 275 30.88 8.63 -5.18
CA SER A 275 29.71 9.32 -5.72
C SER A 275 28.49 9.20 -4.80
N LYS A 276 27.43 9.96 -5.09
CA LYS A 276 26.13 9.85 -4.43
C LYS A 276 25.44 8.52 -4.76
N ASP A 277 25.58 8.04 -5.98
CA ASP A 277 24.94 6.80 -6.41
C ASP A 277 25.63 5.60 -5.73
N GLN A 278 26.97 5.62 -5.64
CA GLN A 278 27.71 4.63 -4.84
C GLN A 278 27.37 4.69 -3.35
N LEU A 279 27.04 5.88 -2.79
CA LEU A 279 26.54 6.00 -1.42
C LEU A 279 25.19 5.28 -1.26
N ILE A 280 24.30 5.42 -2.23
CA ILE A 280 22.98 4.76 -2.23
C ILE A 280 23.16 3.24 -2.26
N ASP A 281 23.94 2.72 -3.21
CA ASP A 281 24.22 1.28 -3.34
C ASP A 281 24.80 0.71 -2.03
N LEU A 282 25.87 1.34 -1.51
CA LEU A 282 26.56 0.93 -0.28
C LEU A 282 25.70 1.03 0.99
N ALA A 283 24.64 1.84 0.98
CA ALA A 283 23.69 1.95 2.07
C ALA A 283 22.54 0.94 1.95
N LEU A 284 22.10 0.63 0.73
CA LEU A 284 21.14 -0.45 0.45
C LEU A 284 21.73 -1.83 0.78
N ASP A 285 22.97 -2.10 0.38
CA ASP A 285 23.70 -3.34 0.69
C ASP A 285 23.86 -3.60 2.20
N ARG A 286 23.92 -2.53 3.00
CA ARG A 286 23.97 -2.56 4.47
C ARG A 286 22.57 -2.48 5.13
N GLY A 287 21.50 -2.53 4.34
CA GLY A 287 20.12 -2.58 4.81
C GLY A 287 19.54 -1.26 5.35
N PHE A 288 20.19 -0.11 5.15
CA PHE A 288 19.69 1.18 5.65
C PHE A 288 18.34 1.59 5.04
N GLY A 289 18.00 1.11 3.84
CA GLY A 289 16.69 1.35 3.22
C GLY A 289 15.51 0.83 4.04
N SER A 290 15.73 -0.19 4.87
CA SER A 290 14.68 -0.82 5.71
C SER A 290 14.33 -0.05 6.98
N VAL A 291 15.05 1.05 7.30
CA VAL A 291 14.95 1.72 8.60
C VAL A 291 14.44 3.15 8.44
N ILE A 292 13.26 3.45 9.00
CA ILE A 292 12.76 4.82 9.11
C ILE A 292 13.39 5.47 10.35
N PRO A 293 14.16 6.58 10.23
CA PRO A 293 14.71 7.28 11.38
C PRO A 293 13.59 7.81 12.29
N LYS A 294 13.61 7.47 13.58
CA LYS A 294 12.57 7.87 14.56
C LYS A 294 12.32 9.38 14.62
N THR A 295 13.32 10.21 14.30
CA THR A 295 13.18 11.67 14.26
C THR A 295 12.42 12.21 13.04
N LEU A 296 12.23 11.40 11.98
CA LEU A 296 11.31 11.73 10.88
C LEU A 296 9.84 11.60 11.26
N LEU A 297 9.49 10.80 12.28
CA LEU A 297 8.10 10.64 12.78
C LEU A 297 7.51 11.94 13.38
N ARG A 298 8.30 13.02 13.45
CA ARG A 298 7.89 14.38 13.80
C ARG A 298 8.36 15.42 12.76
N LYS A 299 8.37 15.04 11.48
CA LYS A 299 8.63 15.93 10.34
C LYS A 299 7.58 15.73 9.27
N GLN A 300 7.02 16.82 8.77
CA GLN A 300 5.96 16.74 7.78
C GLN A 300 6.56 16.34 6.43
N LEU A 301 6.15 15.18 5.90
CA LEU A 301 6.66 14.66 4.63
C LEU A 301 5.67 13.72 3.95
N SER A 302 5.85 13.61 2.63
CA SER A 302 5.17 12.65 1.76
C SER A 302 6.19 12.06 0.78
N VAL A 303 6.54 10.80 0.98
CA VAL A 303 7.68 10.12 0.33
C VAL A 303 7.20 8.83 -0.32
N VAL A 304 7.25 8.75 -1.66
CA VAL A 304 7.08 7.47 -2.37
C VAL A 304 8.24 6.54 -1.97
N LEU A 305 7.91 5.38 -1.41
CA LEU A 305 8.85 4.35 -0.96
C LEU A 305 9.13 3.33 -2.06
N SER A 306 8.10 2.93 -2.80
CA SER A 306 8.20 1.98 -3.90
C SER A 306 7.14 2.27 -4.96
N ASP A 307 7.45 1.87 -6.19
CA ASP A 307 6.54 1.82 -7.32
C ASP A 307 6.46 0.39 -7.86
N HIS A 308 5.27 -0.02 -8.29
CA HIS A 308 4.98 -1.38 -8.73
C HIS A 308 4.07 -1.39 -9.96
N THR A 309 4.51 -2.08 -11.01
CA THR A 309 3.67 -2.41 -12.15
C THR A 309 2.52 -3.32 -11.70
N ILE A 310 1.27 -2.91 -11.97
CA ILE A 310 0.15 -3.85 -11.91
C ILE A 310 0.24 -4.72 -13.17
N PRO A 311 0.28 -6.06 -13.07
CA PRO A 311 0.28 -6.92 -14.25
C PRO A 311 -0.94 -6.63 -15.13
N LYS A 312 -0.70 -6.20 -16.38
CA LYS A 312 -1.77 -6.18 -17.39
C LYS A 312 -2.26 -7.60 -17.56
N LYS A 313 -3.57 -7.80 -17.47
CA LYS A 313 -4.19 -9.09 -17.78
C LYS A 313 -3.81 -9.44 -19.23
N VAL A 314 -3.11 -10.55 -19.43
CA VAL A 314 -2.84 -11.07 -20.77
C VAL A 314 -4.17 -11.53 -21.34
N ASP A 315 -4.58 -10.94 -22.46
CA ASP A 315 -5.70 -11.45 -23.23
C ASP A 315 -5.26 -12.76 -23.86
N VAL A 316 -5.70 -13.87 -23.26
CA VAL A 316 -5.60 -15.20 -23.85
C VAL A 316 -6.54 -15.20 -25.05
N VAL A 317 -5.97 -14.89 -26.23
CA VAL A 317 -6.64 -15.10 -27.52
C VAL A 317 -6.90 -16.60 -27.63
N ALA A 318 -8.14 -17.00 -27.41
CA ALA A 318 -8.58 -18.35 -27.72
C ALA A 318 -8.52 -18.54 -29.24
N GLN A 319 -7.66 -19.45 -29.68
CA GLN A 319 -7.70 -20.06 -31.01
C GLN A 319 -8.67 -21.25 -30.98
#